data_AF-A0A1V4TKC5-F1
#
_entry.id   AF-A0A1V4TKC5-F1
#
_cell.length_a   1.000
_cell.length_b   1.000
_cell.length_c   1.000
_cell.angle_alpha   90.00
_cell.angle_beta   90.00
_cell.angle_gamma   90.00
#
_symmetry.space_group_name_H-M   'P 1'
#
loop_
_entity.id
_entity.type
_entity.pdbx_description
1 polymer ?
#
loop_
_entity_poly.entity_id
_entity_poly.type
_entity_poly.pdbx_seq_one_letter_code
_entity_poly.pdbx_strand_id
1 'polypeptide(L)' 'MCRKGYSALPRNLRKFMDIITTNTGTPIGIISLGKGRDETIDLRKRRWST' A
#
# COMPACT_ATOMS: atom_id res chain seq x y z
N MET A 1 -6.18 -10.35 -2.37
CA MET A 1 -6.14 -8.88 -2.50
C MET A 1 -4.72 -8.35 -2.70
N CYS A 2 -3.74 -8.75 -1.88
CA CYS A 2 -2.37 -8.22 -1.95
C CYS A 2 -1.68 -8.38 -3.32
N ARG A 3 -1.88 -9.51 -4.01
CA ARG A 3 -1.41 -9.72 -5.38
C ARG A 3 -1.96 -8.72 -6.41
N LYS A 4 -3.16 -8.18 -6.18
CA LYS A 4 -3.79 -7.18 -7.06
C LYS A 4 -3.35 -5.73 -6.69
N GLY A 5 -2.52 -5.58 -5.66
CA GLY A 5 -1.93 -4.32 -5.25
C GLY A 5 -2.92 -3.30 -4.70
N TYR A 6 -2.49 -2.04 -4.65
CA TYR A 6 -3.24 -0.90 -4.09
C TYR A 6 -4.66 -0.74 -4.67
N SER A 7 -4.82 -1.02 -5.97
CA SER A 7 -6.10 -0.87 -6.69
C SER A 7 -7.22 -1.76 -6.13
N ALA A 8 -6.86 -2.89 -5.52
CA ALA A 8 -7.82 -3.85 -4.97
C ALA A 8 -8.34 -3.49 -3.57
N LEU A 9 -7.79 -2.44 -2.94
CA LEU A 9 -8.32 -1.94 -1.68
C LEU A 9 -9.72 -1.34 -1.87
N PRO A 10 -10.62 -1.40 -0.87
CA PRO A 10 -11.90 -0.70 -0.93
C PRO A 10 -11.74 0.79 -1.22
N ARG A 11 -12.69 1.38 -1.95
CA ARG A 11 -12.64 2.81 -2.37
C ARG A 11 -12.36 3.77 -1.22
N ASN A 12 -13.04 3.58 -0.08
CA ASN A 12 -12.89 4.47 1.08
C ASN A 12 -11.52 4.31 1.75
N LEU A 13 -10.96 3.09 1.73
CA LEU A 13 -9.62 2.87 2.25
C LEU A 13 -8.57 3.56 1.39
N ARG A 14 -8.70 3.53 0.06
CA ARG A 14 -7.81 4.29 -0.83
C ARG A 14 -7.87 5.80 -0.55
N LYS A 15 -9.08 6.35 -0.41
CA LYS A 15 -9.24 7.77 -0.04
C LYS A 15 -8.56 8.11 1.28
N PHE A 16 -8.67 7.24 2.28
CA PHE A 16 -8.02 7.43 3.56
C PHE A 16 -6.48 7.45 3.45
N MET A 17 -5.92 6.54 2.65
CA MET A 17 -4.49 6.50 2.36
C MET A 17 -4.02 7.76 1.60
N ASP A 18 -4.83 8.29 0.69
CA ASP A 18 -4.54 9.53 -0.04
C ASP A 18 -4.51 10.75 0.93
N ILE A 19 -5.43 10.79 1.90
CA ILE A 19 -5.45 11.82 2.95
C ILE A 19 -4.17 11.74 3.81
N ILE A 20 -3.76 10.55 4.24
CA ILE A 20 -2.52 10.37 5.01
C ILE A 20 -1.32 10.89 4.22
N THR A 21 -1.20 10.49 2.95
CA THR A 21 -0.10 10.90 2.08
C THR A 21 -0.06 12.42 1.91
N THR A 22 -1.21 13.05 1.73
CA THR A 22 -1.34 14.52 1.60
C THR A 22 -0.93 15.25 2.87
N ASN A 23 -1.41 14.79 4.03
CA ASN A 23 -1.14 15.47 5.31
C ASN A 23 0.29 15.28 5.80
N THR A 24 0.92 14.15 5.47
CA THR A 24 2.27 13.82 5.92
C THR A 24 3.36 14.22 4.93
N GLY A 25 2.99 14.53 3.68
CA GLY A 25 3.94 14.76 2.59
C GLY A 25 4.81 13.55 2.23
N THR A 26 4.51 12.37 2.79
CA THR A 26 5.35 11.17 2.68
C THR A 26 4.58 10.07 1.95
N PRO A 27 5.14 9.49 0.87
CA PRO A 27 4.47 8.43 0.13
C PRO A 27 4.42 7.13 0.94
N ILE A 28 3.28 6.42 0.85
CA ILE A 28 3.11 5.10 1.49
C ILE A 28 3.95 4.07 0.72
N GLY A 29 4.90 3.43 1.41
CA GLY A 29 5.74 2.39 0.85
C GLY A 29 5.20 0.97 1.05
N ILE A 30 4.55 0.68 2.18
CA ILE A 30 4.11 -0.67 2.56
C ILE A 30 2.74 -0.57 3.23
N ILE A 31 1.85 -1.51 2.90
CA ILE A 31 0.55 -1.68 3.57
C ILE A 31 0.45 -3.12 4.06
N SER A 32 0.48 -3.33 5.38
CA SER A 32 0.21 -4.64 5.98
C SER A 32 -1.28 -4.79 6.28
N LEU A 33 -1.90 -5.82 5.74
CA LEU A 33 -3.34 -6.13 5.91
C LEU A 33 -3.57 -7.32 6.86
N GLY A 34 -2.50 -7.99 7.30
CA GLY A 34 -2.57 -9.17 8.14
C GLY A 34 -1.22 -9.54 8.76
N LYS A 35 -1.14 -10.71 9.40
CA LYS A 35 0.06 -11.17 10.12
C LYS A 35 1.07 -11.84 9.19
N GLY A 36 0.61 -12.39 8.07
CA GLY A 36 1.43 -13.10 7.09
C GLY A 36 2.17 -12.16 6.15
N ARG A 37 3.33 -12.62 5.64
CA ARG A 37 4.11 -11.87 4.63
C ARG A 37 3.33 -11.65 3.33
N ASP A 38 2.52 -12.63 2.94
CA ASP A 38 1.66 -12.54 1.75
C ASP A 38 0.44 -11.64 1.94
N GLU A 39 0.23 -11.15 3.17
CA GLU A 39 -0.82 -10.19 3.54
C GLU A 39 -0.29 -8.75 3.50
N THR A 40 0.80 -8.51 2.78
CA THR A 40 1.42 -7.19 2.62
C THR A 40 1.41 -6.73 1.16
N ILE A 41 1.12 -5.45 0.93
CA ILE A 41 1.28 -4.77 -0.36
C ILE A 41 2.55 -3.91 -0.30
N ASP A 42 3.50 -4.18 -1.18
CA ASP A 42 4.70 -3.35 -1.38
C ASP A 42 4.44 -2.35 -2.53
N LEU A 43 4.48 -1.05 -2.22
CA LEU A 43 4.25 0.05 -3.15
C LEU A 43 5.54 0.75 -3.56
N ARG A 44 6.69 0.34 -3.01
CA ARG A 44 7.98 0.94 -3.34
C ARG A 44 8.31 0.62 -4.80
N LYS A 45 8.78 1.62 -5.56
CA LYS A 45 9.40 1.37 -6.87
C LYS A 45 10.55 0.38 -6.65
N ARG A 46 10.49 -0.78 -7.32
CA ARG A 46 11.42 -1.92 -7.18
C ARG A 46 12.87 -1.44 -7.06
N ARG A 47 13.38 -1.38 -5.82
CA ARG A 47 14.81 -1.16 -5.55
C ARG A 47 15.61 -2.48 -5.56
N TRP A 48 14.90 -3.61 -5.67
CA TRP A 48 15.45 -4.96 -5.61
C TRP A 48 14.78 -5.88 -6.64
N SER A 49 14.80 -5.49 -7.92
CA SER A 49 14.67 -6.49 -8.99
C SER A 49 16.04 -7.06 -9.26
N THR A 50 16.25 -8.30 -8.84
CA THR A 50 17.15 -9.20 -9.57
C THR A 50 16.50 -9.55 -10.90
#